data_AF-A0A2D9QD68-F1
#
_entry.id   AF-A0A2D9QD68-F1
#
_cell.length_a   1.000
_cell.length_b   1.000
_cell.length_c   1.000
_cell.angle_alpha   90.00
_cell.angle_beta   90.00
_cell.angle_gamma   90.00
#
_symmetry.space_group_name_H-M   'P 1'
#
loop_
_entity.id
_entity.type
_entity.pdbx_description
1 polymer ?
#
loop_
_entity_poly.entity_id
_entity_poly.type
_entity_poly.pdbx_seq_one_letter_code
_entity_poly.pdbx_strand_id
1 'polypeptide(L)'
;MNKSIANHNKLLNDATRIIKHQEEIAILKGETFNIFSILNMESRENATHSAFLGELLNPKGSHRLGSVFLKCFLKQLDVEDHLNIETSRIVLEKSIGVRNDKSALGGRVDIYIEDSRGKSICIENKIYAGDQNLQIARYCNYNVGKNLVYYLTLNGNEPSNFSQGEKEAEKDFFTLSYRDEIIEWLEQCQKEATQLPILRETINQYAILIRKLTNQLSDDIMEKDIKDLIAANYQAATVIGSNIWSVELEYCKKFISEIVNMIRISVSDDFIVEVDSNLTKAHSGLSIRNKLWPKGIVVRLEGNSKIPWNTSYYGVRASKTILNRDDIKNAMQLNSFDRTGFGETDGWPCYRIILDLSNSHKRARLFNSSERMELVKEIGDYLIELANLCEAPFAKLDLN
;
A
#
# COMPACT_ATOMS: atom_id res chain seq x y z
N MET A 1 -10.91 0.84 -41.48
CA MET A 1 -11.05 0.04 -40.24
C MET A 1 -9.98 -1.04 -40.08
N ASN A 2 -9.65 -1.86 -41.09
CA ASN A 2 -8.72 -3.00 -40.93
C ASN A 2 -7.25 -2.66 -40.60
N LYS A 3 -6.67 -1.56 -41.10
CA LYS A 3 -5.29 -1.15 -40.76
C LYS A 3 -5.13 -0.73 -39.30
N SER A 4 -6.17 -0.11 -38.72
CA SER A 4 -6.16 0.33 -37.32
C SER A 4 -6.14 -0.89 -36.40
N ILE A 5 -7.07 -1.83 -36.55
CA ILE A 5 -7.13 -3.05 -35.72
C ILE A 5 -5.85 -3.90 -35.86
N ALA A 6 -5.29 -4.01 -37.07
CA ALA A 6 -4.02 -4.71 -37.29
C ALA A 6 -2.84 -4.08 -36.53
N ASN A 7 -2.78 -2.75 -36.43
CA ASN A 7 -1.74 -2.06 -35.66
C ASN A 7 -1.92 -2.23 -34.14
N HIS A 8 -3.15 -2.25 -33.63
CA HIS A 8 -3.41 -2.50 -32.20
C HIS A 8 -3.02 -3.93 -31.78
N ASN A 9 -3.37 -4.93 -32.60
CA ASN A 9 -2.95 -6.32 -32.34
C ASN A 9 -1.43 -6.49 -32.39
N LYS A 10 -0.75 -5.73 -33.25
CA LYS A 10 0.71 -5.74 -33.31
C LYS A 10 1.33 -5.15 -32.04
N LEU A 11 0.86 -3.99 -31.57
CA LEU A 11 1.33 -3.37 -30.33
C LEU A 11 1.20 -4.34 -29.13
N LEU A 12 0.03 -4.97 -28.98
CA LEU A 12 -0.20 -5.91 -27.89
C LEU A 12 0.68 -7.15 -28.02
N ASN A 13 0.80 -7.74 -29.21
CA ASN A 13 1.66 -8.91 -29.42
C ASN A 13 3.14 -8.61 -29.18
N ASP A 14 3.64 -7.46 -29.63
CA ASP A 14 5.02 -7.04 -29.41
C ASP A 14 5.26 -6.78 -27.91
N ALA A 15 4.33 -6.12 -27.21
CA ALA A 15 4.42 -5.90 -25.77
C ALA A 15 4.40 -7.22 -24.99
N THR A 16 3.49 -8.15 -25.34
CA THR A 16 3.43 -9.48 -24.73
C THR A 16 4.72 -10.26 -24.96
N ARG A 17 5.33 -10.17 -26.14
CA ARG A 17 6.62 -10.83 -26.42
C ARG A 17 7.73 -10.27 -25.53
N ILE A 18 7.80 -8.95 -25.36
CA ILE A 18 8.80 -8.32 -24.49
C ILE A 18 8.61 -8.76 -23.03
N ILE A 19 7.37 -8.71 -22.53
CA ILE A 19 7.04 -9.15 -21.16
C ILE A 19 7.40 -10.63 -20.96
N LYS A 20 7.03 -11.50 -21.90
CA LYS A 20 7.35 -12.94 -21.80
C LYS A 20 8.86 -13.19 -21.81
N HIS A 21 9.60 -12.48 -22.67
CA HIS A 21 11.04 -12.60 -22.69
C HIS A 21 11.67 -12.14 -21.37
N GLN A 22 11.11 -11.12 -20.73
CA GLN A 22 11.53 -10.68 -19.40
C GLN A 22 11.28 -11.75 -18.33
N GLU A 23 10.11 -12.36 -18.33
CA GLU A 23 9.80 -13.47 -17.41
C GLU A 23 10.78 -14.63 -17.60
N GLU A 24 11.13 -14.96 -18.84
CA GLU A 24 12.15 -15.97 -19.16
C GLU A 24 13.52 -15.58 -18.60
N ILE A 25 13.96 -14.33 -18.77
CA ILE A 25 15.23 -13.85 -18.20
C ILE A 25 15.21 -13.89 -16.66
N ALA A 26 14.11 -13.44 -16.03
CA ALA A 26 13.96 -13.46 -14.58
C ALA A 26 14.05 -14.89 -14.04
N ILE A 27 13.45 -15.87 -14.75
CA ILE A 27 13.58 -17.30 -14.41
C ILE A 27 15.03 -17.76 -14.57
N LEU A 28 15.68 -17.46 -15.70
CA LEU A 28 17.07 -17.87 -15.97
C LEU A 28 18.08 -17.29 -14.97
N LYS A 29 17.84 -16.08 -14.48
CA LYS A 29 18.63 -15.41 -13.44
C LYS A 29 18.26 -15.85 -12.03
N GLY A 30 17.18 -16.61 -11.85
CA GLY A 30 16.68 -17.02 -10.54
C GLY A 30 15.97 -15.93 -9.75
N GLU A 31 15.64 -14.79 -10.37
CA GLU A 31 14.99 -13.63 -9.75
C GLU A 31 13.56 -13.96 -9.26
N THR A 32 12.94 -15.02 -9.81
CA THR A 32 11.64 -15.52 -9.35
C THR A 32 11.68 -16.11 -7.95
N PHE A 33 12.86 -16.50 -7.45
CA PHE A 33 13.05 -16.89 -6.06
C PHE A 33 13.36 -15.64 -5.23
N ASN A 34 12.33 -15.03 -4.64
CA ASN A 34 12.48 -13.87 -3.78
C ASN A 34 12.01 -14.13 -2.35
N ILE A 35 12.91 -14.04 -1.37
CA ILE A 35 12.59 -14.40 0.03
C ILE A 35 11.52 -13.48 0.65
N PHE A 36 11.53 -12.18 0.30
CA PHE A 36 10.54 -11.23 0.81
C PHE A 36 9.15 -11.51 0.25
N SER A 37 9.07 -11.93 -1.02
CA SER A 37 7.84 -12.39 -1.66
C SER A 37 7.31 -13.65 -1.00
N ILE A 38 8.17 -14.67 -0.86
CA ILE A 38 7.81 -15.98 -0.30
C ILE A 38 7.27 -15.85 1.12
N LEU A 39 7.83 -14.95 1.92
CA LEU A 39 7.41 -14.71 3.30
C LEU A 39 6.28 -13.69 3.45
N ASN A 40 5.70 -13.19 2.35
CA ASN A 40 4.65 -12.16 2.34
C ASN A 40 5.05 -10.90 3.15
N MET A 41 6.26 -10.40 2.88
CA MET A 41 6.87 -9.24 3.54
C MET A 41 6.86 -7.98 2.67
N GLU A 42 6.46 -8.10 1.41
CA GLU A 42 6.53 -7.05 0.36
C GLU A 42 5.79 -5.74 0.68
N SER A 43 4.81 -5.77 1.58
CA SER A 43 3.96 -4.62 1.90
C SER A 43 4.18 -4.07 3.30
N ARG A 44 5.18 -4.58 4.04
CA ARG A 44 5.39 -4.25 5.46
C ARG A 44 6.39 -3.10 5.62
N GLU A 45 5.89 -1.87 5.72
CA GLU A 45 6.72 -0.67 5.84
C GLU A 45 7.77 -0.78 6.93
N ASN A 46 7.36 -0.94 8.19
CA ASN A 46 8.33 -0.92 9.30
C ASN A 46 9.10 -2.24 9.42
N ALA A 47 8.39 -3.37 9.40
CA ALA A 47 8.96 -4.68 9.66
C ALA A 47 9.81 -5.24 8.50
N THR A 48 9.78 -4.61 7.33
CA THR A 48 10.58 -5.05 6.17
C THR A 48 11.39 -3.89 5.62
N HIS A 49 10.74 -2.84 5.15
CA HIS A 49 11.44 -1.79 4.43
C HIS A 49 12.28 -0.90 5.35
N SER A 50 11.71 -0.35 6.43
CA SER A 50 12.47 0.45 7.39
C SER A 50 13.52 -0.37 8.13
N ALA A 51 13.20 -1.63 8.47
CA ALA A 51 14.15 -2.56 9.06
C ALA A 51 15.37 -2.83 8.14
N PHE A 52 15.12 -3.12 6.87
CA PHE A 52 16.18 -3.43 5.91
C PHE A 52 17.03 -2.21 5.58
N LEU A 53 16.40 -1.07 5.28
CA LEU A 53 17.11 0.19 5.06
C LEU A 53 17.91 0.60 6.30
N GLY A 54 17.30 0.52 7.49
CA GLY A 54 17.96 0.84 8.75
C GLY A 54 19.17 -0.04 9.03
N GLU A 55 19.09 -1.33 8.74
CA GLU A 55 20.20 -2.26 8.91
C GLU A 55 21.38 -1.91 8.00
N LEU A 56 21.14 -1.56 6.73
CA LEU A 56 22.18 -1.14 5.80
C LEU A 56 22.74 0.25 6.14
N LEU A 57 21.89 1.19 6.58
CA LEU A 57 22.33 2.54 6.93
C LEU A 57 23.15 2.57 8.23
N ASN A 58 22.97 1.60 9.12
CA ASN A 58 23.58 1.60 10.45
C ASN A 58 25.08 1.30 10.39
N PRO A 59 25.99 2.22 10.78
CA PRO A 59 27.42 1.92 10.84
C PRO A 59 27.80 0.72 11.72
N LYS A 60 26.92 0.35 12.65
CA LYS A 60 27.07 -0.82 13.54
C LYS A 60 26.19 -1.99 13.14
N GLY A 61 25.64 -1.98 11.92
CA GLY A 61 24.84 -3.06 11.37
C GLY A 61 25.65 -4.35 11.19
N SER A 62 24.93 -5.47 11.11
CA SER A 62 25.48 -6.82 10.95
C SER A 62 26.21 -7.03 9.62
N HIS A 63 26.08 -6.10 8.67
CA HIS A 63 26.79 -6.10 7.38
C HIS A 63 28.30 -5.84 7.50
N ARG A 64 28.80 -5.34 8.65
CA ARG A 64 30.24 -5.16 8.96
C ARG A 64 31.04 -4.27 8.01
N LEU A 65 30.38 -3.39 7.25
CA LEU A 65 31.04 -2.42 6.37
C LEU A 65 31.15 -1.03 6.99
N GLY A 66 30.95 -0.90 8.31
CA GLY A 66 31.00 0.40 8.98
C GLY A 66 30.05 1.40 8.33
N SER A 67 30.48 2.66 8.21
CA SER A 67 29.66 3.72 7.61
C SER A 67 29.66 3.77 6.07
N VAL A 68 30.18 2.74 5.37
CA VAL A 68 30.30 2.75 3.90
C VAL A 68 28.93 2.97 3.22
N PHE A 69 27.92 2.20 3.60
CA PHE A 69 26.57 2.33 3.02
C PHE A 69 25.90 3.66 3.38
N LEU A 70 26.08 4.15 4.62
CA LEU A 70 25.61 5.48 5.01
C LEU A 70 26.29 6.58 4.17
N LYS A 71 27.59 6.47 3.92
CA LYS A 71 28.32 7.41 3.07
C LYS A 71 27.80 7.39 1.63
N CYS A 72 27.55 6.21 1.06
CA CYS A 72 26.92 6.09 -0.25
C CYS A 72 25.52 6.73 -0.26
N PHE A 73 24.75 6.59 0.82
CA PHE A 73 23.41 7.16 0.93
C PHE A 73 23.45 8.69 0.96
N LEU A 74 24.28 9.29 1.82
CA LEU A 74 24.39 10.75 1.91
C LEU A 74 24.89 11.37 0.61
N LYS A 75 25.77 10.65 -0.12
CA LYS A 75 26.23 11.06 -1.44
C LYS A 75 25.13 10.98 -2.50
N GLN A 76 24.30 9.94 -2.47
CA GLN A 76 23.15 9.83 -3.37
C GLN A 76 22.19 11.01 -3.20
N LEU A 77 22.12 11.57 -1.99
CA LEU A 77 21.26 12.70 -1.63
C LEU A 77 21.95 14.07 -1.72
N ASP A 78 23.23 14.14 -2.10
CA ASP A 78 24.05 15.37 -2.13
C ASP A 78 24.06 16.13 -0.78
N VAL A 79 24.14 15.39 0.34
CA VAL A 79 24.14 15.94 1.71
C VAL A 79 25.24 15.36 2.60
N GLU A 80 26.39 14.98 2.03
CA GLU A 80 27.52 14.41 2.78
C GLU A 80 27.98 15.28 3.95
N ASP A 81 27.92 16.60 3.79
CA ASP A 81 28.35 17.57 4.82
C ASP A 81 27.31 17.80 5.93
N HIS A 82 26.10 17.26 5.76
CA HIS A 82 25.06 17.41 6.77
C HIS A 82 25.45 16.67 8.05
N LEU A 83 25.79 15.38 7.99
CA LEU A 83 26.09 14.57 9.18
C LEU A 83 27.59 14.33 9.37
N ASN A 84 28.03 14.18 10.62
CA ASN A 84 29.32 13.57 10.91
C ASN A 84 29.17 12.04 10.84
N ILE A 85 29.66 11.45 9.75
CA ILE A 85 29.54 10.02 9.44
C ILE A 85 30.17 9.13 10.53
N GLU A 86 31.28 9.56 11.14
CA GLU A 86 32.01 8.78 12.15
C GLU A 86 31.26 8.66 13.48
N THR A 87 30.37 9.62 13.76
CA THR A 87 29.58 9.65 15.00
C THR A 87 28.11 9.39 14.77
N SER A 88 27.73 9.07 13.53
CA SER A 88 26.35 8.82 13.15
C SER A 88 25.83 7.49 13.70
N ARG A 89 24.56 7.48 14.12
CA ARG A 89 23.84 6.27 14.52
C ARG A 89 22.40 6.30 14.01
N ILE A 90 21.84 5.11 13.82
CA ILE A 90 20.50 4.92 13.29
C ILE A 90 19.60 4.47 14.44
N VAL A 91 18.39 5.02 14.50
CA VAL A 91 17.32 4.60 15.39
C VAL A 91 16.06 4.40 14.56
N LEU A 92 15.51 3.18 14.57
CA LEU A 92 14.23 2.91 13.97
C LEU A 92 13.10 3.29 14.93
N GLU A 93 11.98 3.76 14.35
CA GLU A 93 10.77 4.12 15.09
C GLU A 93 11.05 5.09 16.26
N LYS A 94 11.90 6.09 16.02
CA LYS A 94 12.32 7.07 17.01
C LYS A 94 11.14 7.96 17.42
N SER A 95 10.76 7.90 18.69
CA SER A 95 9.87 8.91 19.27
C SER A 95 10.59 10.26 19.37
N ILE A 96 9.97 11.30 18.80
CA ILE A 96 10.41 12.70 18.85
C ILE A 96 9.50 13.55 19.75
N GLY A 97 8.75 12.90 20.65
CA GLY A 97 7.79 13.51 21.57
C GLY A 97 6.36 13.04 21.34
N VAL A 98 5.47 13.37 22.29
CA VAL A 98 4.04 13.03 22.18
C VAL A 98 3.42 13.80 21.02
N ARG A 99 2.66 13.10 20.16
CA ARG A 99 1.97 13.72 19.02
C ARG A 99 0.99 14.79 19.50
N ASN A 100 1.19 16.01 19.00
CA ASN A 100 0.30 17.15 19.20
C ASN A 100 0.04 17.82 17.84
N ASP A 101 -1.15 17.56 17.29
CA ASP A 101 -1.54 18.10 15.99
C ASP A 101 -1.87 19.60 16.07
N LYS A 102 -2.30 20.12 17.23
CA LYS A 102 -2.59 21.55 17.38
C LYS A 102 -1.35 22.42 17.25
N SER A 103 -0.23 21.94 17.81
CA SER A 103 1.05 22.63 17.72
C SER A 103 1.94 22.10 16.60
N ALA A 104 1.48 21.13 15.81
CA ALA A 104 2.28 20.39 14.84
C ALA A 104 3.65 19.96 15.40
N LEU A 105 3.65 19.19 16.51
CA LEU A 105 4.87 18.68 17.17
C LEU A 105 4.76 17.21 17.58
N GLY A 106 5.90 16.52 17.64
CA GLY A 106 6.01 15.14 18.13
C GLY A 106 5.66 14.07 17.09
N GLY A 107 5.58 12.82 17.53
CA GLY A 107 5.36 11.67 16.67
C GLY A 107 6.50 10.65 16.72
N ARG A 108 6.48 9.71 15.77
CA ARG A 108 7.42 8.60 15.69
C ARG A 108 7.96 8.50 14.27
N VAL A 109 9.24 8.77 14.10
CA VAL A 109 9.93 8.76 12.80
C VAL A 109 10.39 7.33 12.49
N ASP A 110 10.13 6.84 11.28
CA ASP A 110 10.41 5.44 10.91
C ASP A 110 11.91 5.15 10.89
N ILE A 111 12.71 5.99 10.22
CA ILE A 111 14.17 5.90 10.22
C ILE A 111 14.74 7.25 10.63
N TYR A 112 15.46 7.27 11.75
CA TYR A 112 16.09 8.47 12.27
C TYR A 112 17.61 8.29 12.32
N ILE A 113 18.33 9.20 11.68
CA ILE A 113 19.80 9.24 11.68
C ILE A 113 20.23 10.47 12.46
N GLU A 114 21.15 10.32 13.41
CA GLU A 114 21.70 11.46 14.15
C GLU A 114 23.20 11.34 14.35
N ASP A 115 23.89 12.48 14.31
CA ASP A 115 25.31 12.59 14.66
C ASP A 115 25.49 13.12 16.10
N SER A 116 26.72 13.06 16.61
CA SER A 116 27.04 13.56 17.95
C SER A 116 26.93 15.09 18.11
N ARG A 117 26.76 15.85 17.02
CA ARG A 117 26.56 17.32 17.02
C ARG A 117 25.08 17.68 17.12
N GLY A 118 24.19 16.68 17.14
CA GLY A 118 22.74 16.83 17.18
C GLY A 118 22.15 17.24 15.83
N LYS A 119 22.88 17.05 14.71
CA LYS A 119 22.28 17.10 13.38
C LYS A 119 21.58 15.78 13.10
N SER A 120 20.49 15.84 12.34
CA SER A 120 19.64 14.67 12.11
C SER A 120 19.05 14.61 10.72
N ILE A 121 18.65 13.40 10.32
CA ILE A 121 17.82 13.12 9.15
C ILE A 121 16.63 12.28 9.62
N CYS A 122 15.42 12.75 9.35
CA CYS A 122 14.18 12.00 9.50
C CYS A 122 13.76 11.44 8.14
N ILE A 123 13.46 10.15 8.07
CA ILE A 123 12.83 9.54 6.89
C ILE A 123 11.51 8.92 7.34
N GLU A 124 10.40 9.40 6.77
CA GLU A 124 9.09 8.74 6.84
C GLU A 124 8.97 7.81 5.65
N ASN A 125 8.69 6.53 5.89
CA ASN A 125 8.69 5.51 4.85
C ASN A 125 7.26 5.04 4.52
N LYS A 126 6.83 5.22 3.28
CA LYS A 126 5.50 4.82 2.79
C LYS A 126 5.61 3.87 1.61
N ILE A 127 5.00 2.70 1.76
CA ILE A 127 4.76 1.78 0.64
C ILE A 127 3.28 1.85 0.26
N TYR A 128 2.39 1.62 1.23
CA TYR A 128 0.94 1.57 1.01
C TYR A 128 0.12 2.21 2.15
N ALA A 129 0.73 2.59 3.27
CA ALA A 129 0.04 3.26 4.36
C ALA A 129 -0.34 4.68 3.97
N GLY A 130 -1.50 5.09 4.46
CA GLY A 130 -1.95 6.47 4.36
C GLY A 130 -1.13 7.41 5.24
N ASP A 131 -1.26 8.69 4.92
CA ASP A 131 -0.67 9.76 5.72
C ASP A 131 -1.38 9.96 7.06
N GLN A 132 -0.62 10.42 8.04
CA GLN A 132 -1.16 10.93 9.29
C GLN A 132 -1.28 12.45 9.25
N ASN A 133 -2.24 13.00 9.98
CA ASN A 133 -2.48 14.44 10.10
C ASN A 133 -1.19 15.17 10.44
N LEU A 134 -0.82 16.20 9.69
CA LEU A 134 0.35 17.07 9.89
C LEU A 134 1.69 16.34 10.09
N GLN A 135 1.82 15.08 9.66
CA GLN A 135 2.98 14.24 9.99
C GLN A 135 4.31 14.85 9.55
N ILE A 136 4.40 15.28 8.28
CA ILE A 136 5.61 15.94 7.77
C ILE A 136 5.81 17.29 8.45
N ALA A 137 4.74 18.07 8.66
CA ALA A 137 4.85 19.33 9.39
C ALA A 137 5.48 19.16 10.78
N ARG A 138 5.08 18.11 11.52
CA ARG A 138 5.65 17.81 12.84
C ARG A 138 7.14 17.49 12.77
N TYR A 139 7.59 16.78 11.75
CA TYR A 139 8.99 16.41 11.60
C TYR A 139 9.85 17.59 11.18
N CYS A 140 9.34 18.47 10.31
CA CYS A 140 10.00 19.72 9.95
C CYS A 140 10.13 20.67 11.14
N ASN A 141 9.15 20.68 12.05
CA ASN A 141 9.19 21.49 13.28
C ASN A 141 10.07 20.88 14.39
N TYR A 142 10.59 19.67 14.19
CA TYR A 142 11.52 19.02 15.12
C TYR A 142 12.98 19.33 14.77
N ASN A 143 13.77 19.70 15.78
CA ASN A 143 15.20 19.99 15.66
C ASN A 143 15.51 20.98 14.50
N VAL A 144 14.72 22.06 14.43
CA VAL A 144 14.74 23.07 13.36
C VAL A 144 16.16 23.61 13.12
N GLY A 145 16.56 23.68 11.85
CA GLY A 145 17.89 24.14 11.41
C GLY A 145 19.01 23.11 11.53
N LYS A 146 18.74 21.94 12.14
CA LYS A 146 19.68 20.82 12.25
C LYS A 146 19.13 19.52 11.66
N ASN A 147 17.85 19.50 11.29
CA ASN A 147 17.16 18.34 10.78
C ASN A 147 16.89 18.46 9.27
N LEU A 148 17.11 17.37 8.52
CA LEU A 148 16.55 17.20 7.18
C LEU A 148 15.41 16.18 7.25
N VAL A 149 14.34 16.43 6.51
CA VAL A 149 13.16 15.56 6.49
C VAL A 149 12.98 15.02 5.08
N TYR A 150 12.95 13.70 4.94
CA TYR A 150 12.66 13.00 3.70
C TYR A 150 11.34 12.25 3.83
N TYR A 151 10.50 12.36 2.80
CA TYR A 151 9.30 11.56 2.63
C TYR A 151 9.56 10.53 1.53
N LEU A 152 9.80 9.28 1.94
CA LEU A 152 10.16 8.18 1.05
C LEU A 152 8.90 7.43 0.60
N THR A 153 8.64 7.43 -0.70
CA THR A 153 7.54 6.65 -1.31
C THR A 153 8.04 5.77 -2.45
N LEU A 154 7.18 4.91 -2.99
CA LEU A 154 7.56 4.07 -4.14
C LEU A 154 8.08 4.89 -5.33
N ASN A 155 7.45 6.01 -5.67
CA ASN A 155 7.71 6.78 -6.89
C ASN A 155 8.04 8.26 -6.63
N GLY A 156 8.42 8.64 -5.41
CA GLY A 156 8.77 10.03 -5.09
C GLY A 156 7.58 10.99 -5.05
N ASN A 157 6.36 10.47 -4.81
CA ASN A 157 5.18 11.32 -4.65
C ASN A 157 5.30 12.21 -3.42
N GLU A 158 4.80 13.44 -3.52
CA GLU A 158 4.62 14.32 -2.38
C GLU A 158 3.62 13.74 -1.35
N PRO A 159 3.80 14.05 -0.06
CA PRO A 159 2.80 13.76 0.96
C PRO A 159 1.52 14.55 0.68
N SER A 160 0.39 14.08 1.18
CA SER A 160 -0.88 14.82 1.07
C SER A 160 -0.82 16.17 1.80
N ASN A 161 -1.63 17.13 1.37
CA ASN A 161 -1.83 18.41 2.08
C ASN A 161 -2.21 18.21 3.56
N PHE A 162 -2.92 17.12 3.86
CA PHE A 162 -3.27 16.71 5.22
C PHE A 162 -2.03 16.40 6.08
N SER A 163 -0.95 15.91 5.48
CA SER A 163 0.31 15.54 6.14
C SER A 163 1.34 16.67 6.20
N GLN A 164 1.53 17.40 5.10
CA GLN A 164 2.53 18.48 5.06
C GLN A 164 2.06 19.80 5.66
N GLY A 165 0.75 20.04 5.73
CA GLY A 165 0.22 21.31 6.20
C GLY A 165 0.73 22.47 5.35
N GLU A 166 1.40 23.42 5.99
CA GLU A 166 1.99 24.61 5.34
C GLU A 166 3.45 24.41 4.90
N LYS A 167 4.01 23.20 5.04
CA LYS A 167 5.39 22.91 4.64
C LYS A 167 5.50 22.71 3.13
N GLU A 168 6.59 23.22 2.56
CA GLU A 168 6.86 23.15 1.13
C GLU A 168 7.93 22.08 0.83
N ALA A 169 7.67 21.25 -0.19
CA ALA A 169 8.67 20.33 -0.73
C ALA A 169 9.86 21.10 -1.29
N GLU A 170 11.04 20.48 -1.27
CA GLU A 170 12.33 21.04 -1.69
C GLU A 170 12.80 22.27 -0.88
N LYS A 171 12.14 22.55 0.24
CA LYS A 171 12.48 23.67 1.14
C LYS A 171 12.42 23.25 2.61
N ASP A 172 11.26 22.78 3.07
CA ASP A 172 11.07 22.34 4.45
C ASP A 172 11.32 20.83 4.61
N PHE A 173 11.04 20.07 3.55
CA PHE A 173 11.29 18.63 3.44
C PHE A 173 11.58 18.28 1.98
N PHE A 174 12.03 17.05 1.73
CA PHE A 174 12.40 16.54 0.41
C PHE A 174 11.64 15.25 0.12
N THR A 175 11.28 15.04 -1.14
CA THR A 175 10.74 13.74 -1.58
C THR A 175 11.87 12.78 -1.90
N LEU A 176 11.70 11.50 -1.55
CA LEU A 176 12.63 10.43 -1.89
C LEU A 176 11.85 9.28 -2.54
N SER A 177 12.43 8.61 -3.52
CA SER A 177 11.80 7.49 -4.19
C SER A 177 12.55 6.18 -4.01
N TYR A 178 11.78 5.10 -3.85
CA TYR A 178 12.33 3.76 -4.00
C TYR A 178 12.77 3.48 -5.45
N ARG A 179 12.02 4.03 -6.40
CA ARG A 179 12.20 3.82 -7.84
C ARG A 179 13.59 4.26 -8.29
N ASP A 180 14.02 5.44 -7.87
CA ASP A 180 15.22 6.08 -8.39
C ASP A 180 16.32 6.04 -7.32
N GLU A 181 16.26 6.89 -6.29
CA GLU A 181 17.38 7.09 -5.36
C GLU A 181 17.73 5.84 -4.53
N ILE A 182 16.74 5.10 -4.01
CA ILE A 182 17.04 3.91 -3.20
C ILE A 182 17.61 2.78 -4.07
N ILE A 183 17.09 2.57 -5.29
CA ILE A 183 17.65 1.55 -6.19
C ILE A 183 19.10 1.89 -6.54
N GLU A 184 19.37 3.13 -6.94
CA GLU A 184 20.73 3.58 -7.25
C GLU A 184 21.67 3.41 -6.05
N TRP A 185 21.21 3.76 -4.85
CA TRP A 185 21.95 3.54 -3.61
C TRP A 185 22.21 2.05 -3.34
N LEU A 186 21.22 1.17 -3.52
CA LEU A 186 21.39 -0.28 -3.34
C LEU A 186 22.39 -0.86 -4.34
N GLU A 187 22.44 -0.35 -5.58
CA GLU A 187 23.45 -0.73 -6.57
C GLU A 187 24.86 -0.32 -6.14
N GLN A 188 25.03 0.86 -5.54
CA GLN A 188 26.33 1.24 -4.94
C GLN A 188 26.69 0.32 -3.77
N CYS A 189 25.73 0.00 -2.90
CA CYS A 189 25.94 -0.94 -1.80
C CYS A 189 26.38 -2.33 -2.29
N GLN A 190 25.83 -2.80 -3.42
CA GLN A 190 26.26 -4.07 -4.03
C GLN A 190 27.71 -4.03 -4.53
N LYS A 191 28.15 -2.91 -5.11
CA LYS A 191 29.55 -2.72 -5.55
C LYS A 191 30.52 -2.79 -4.37
N GLU A 192 30.16 -2.15 -3.25
CA GLU A 192 30.94 -2.19 -2.01
C GLU A 192 30.93 -3.58 -1.33
N ALA A 193 29.85 -4.35 -1.50
CA ALA A 193 29.70 -5.69 -0.95
C ALA A 193 30.19 -6.83 -1.86
N THR A 194 30.98 -6.55 -2.91
CA THR A 194 31.38 -7.55 -3.92
C THR A 194 32.03 -8.82 -3.34
N GLN A 195 32.80 -8.69 -2.25
CA GLN A 195 33.48 -9.79 -1.55
C GLN A 195 32.62 -10.49 -0.48
N LEU A 196 31.38 -10.02 -0.26
CA LEU A 196 30.44 -10.53 0.73
C LEU A 196 29.20 -11.10 0.02
N PRO A 197 29.29 -12.30 -0.58
CA PRO A 197 28.27 -12.81 -1.49
C PRO A 197 26.88 -12.93 -0.86
N ILE A 198 26.79 -13.33 0.42
CA ILE A 198 25.51 -13.42 1.14
C ILE A 198 24.86 -12.03 1.27
N LEU A 199 25.64 -11.03 1.70
CA LEU A 199 25.16 -9.65 1.83
C LEU A 199 24.78 -9.08 0.46
N ARG A 200 25.64 -9.24 -0.54
CA ARG A 200 25.42 -8.76 -1.90
C ARG A 200 24.13 -9.34 -2.50
N GLU A 201 23.94 -10.66 -2.38
CA GLU A 201 22.74 -11.30 -2.90
C GLU A 201 21.49 -10.90 -2.13
N THR A 202 21.60 -10.69 -0.82
CA THR A 202 20.46 -10.20 -0.01
C THR A 202 20.07 -8.77 -0.41
N ILE A 203 21.05 -7.90 -0.70
CA ILE A 203 20.79 -6.55 -1.24
C ILE A 203 20.15 -6.65 -2.62
N ASN A 204 20.65 -7.54 -3.49
CA ASN A 204 20.07 -7.78 -4.82
C ASN A 204 18.61 -8.26 -4.74
N GLN A 205 18.31 -9.20 -3.84
CA GLN A 205 16.96 -9.68 -3.56
C GLN A 205 16.01 -8.54 -3.15
N TYR A 206 16.50 -7.61 -2.32
CA TYR A 206 15.71 -6.43 -1.96
C TYR A 206 15.54 -5.47 -3.14
N ALA A 207 16.58 -5.25 -3.95
CA ALA A 207 16.48 -4.42 -5.16
C ALA A 207 15.46 -5.00 -6.17
N ILE A 208 15.45 -6.31 -6.39
CA ILE A 208 14.45 -7.00 -7.23
C ILE A 208 13.03 -6.78 -6.69
N LEU A 209 12.84 -6.89 -5.37
CA LEU A 209 11.56 -6.57 -4.74
C LEU A 209 11.14 -5.13 -5.04
N ILE A 210 12.04 -4.15 -4.87
CA ILE A 210 11.72 -2.74 -5.14
C ILE A 210 11.36 -2.52 -6.61
N ARG A 211 12.09 -3.13 -7.56
CA ARG A 211 11.75 -3.06 -8.99
C ARG A 211 10.37 -3.63 -9.28
N LYS A 212 10.02 -4.75 -8.65
CA LYS A 212 8.66 -5.33 -8.72
C LYS A 212 7.61 -4.36 -8.19
N LEU A 213 7.82 -3.76 -7.02
CA LEU A 213 6.86 -2.83 -6.40
C LEU A 213 6.69 -1.53 -7.20
N THR A 214 7.72 -1.11 -7.93
CA THR A 214 7.73 0.11 -8.75
C THR A 214 7.42 -0.14 -10.23
N ASN A 215 7.07 -1.38 -10.59
CA ASN A 215 6.85 -1.83 -11.98
C ASN A 215 8.01 -1.45 -12.92
N GLN A 216 9.24 -1.56 -12.42
CA GLN A 216 10.42 -1.40 -13.25
C GLN A 216 10.75 -2.70 -13.98
N LEU A 217 11.28 -2.51 -15.18
CA LEU A 217 11.86 -3.60 -15.95
C LEU A 217 13.29 -3.80 -15.41
N SER A 218 13.67 -5.05 -15.17
CA SER A 218 14.99 -5.40 -14.61
C SER A 218 16.12 -5.35 -15.65
N ASP A 219 15.81 -5.03 -16.90
CA ASP A 219 16.74 -5.00 -18.02
C ASP A 219 16.58 -3.70 -18.83
N ASP A 220 17.64 -2.90 -18.89
CA ASP A 220 17.69 -1.61 -19.60
C ASP A 220 17.34 -1.74 -21.10
N ILE A 221 17.66 -2.89 -21.71
CA ILE A 221 17.35 -3.18 -23.11
C ILE A 221 15.84 -3.33 -23.27
N MET A 222 15.19 -4.05 -22.35
CA MET A 222 13.75 -4.25 -22.39
C MET A 222 12.97 -2.98 -22.07
N GLU A 223 13.48 -2.16 -21.15
CA GLU A 223 12.89 -0.84 -20.88
C GLU A 223 12.93 0.05 -22.11
N LYS A 224 14.07 0.05 -22.81
CA LYS A 224 14.20 0.74 -24.07
C LYS A 224 13.24 0.18 -25.13
N ASP A 225 13.14 -1.15 -25.27
CA ASP A 225 12.25 -1.78 -26.24
C ASP A 225 10.77 -1.41 -26.00
N ILE A 226 10.33 -1.35 -24.74
CA ILE A 226 8.97 -0.89 -24.40
C ILE A 226 8.79 0.59 -24.73
N LYS A 227 9.77 1.45 -24.40
CA LYS A 227 9.71 2.89 -24.72
C LYS A 227 9.67 3.12 -26.23
N ASP A 228 10.50 2.42 -26.99
CA ASP A 228 10.55 2.49 -28.45
C ASP A 228 9.24 1.97 -29.07
N LEU A 229 8.67 0.89 -28.52
CA LEU A 229 7.37 0.35 -28.95
C LEU A 229 6.22 1.34 -28.68
N ILE A 230 6.20 1.98 -27.51
CA ILE A 230 5.23 3.03 -27.17
C ILE A 230 5.41 4.21 -28.12
N ALA A 231 6.64 4.69 -28.33
CA ALA A 231 6.91 5.82 -29.23
C ALA A 231 6.44 5.54 -30.67
N ALA A 232 6.71 4.34 -31.18
CA ALA A 232 6.27 3.91 -32.50
C ALA A 232 4.74 3.76 -32.62
N ASN A 233 4.02 3.60 -31.51
CA ASN A 233 2.57 3.36 -31.47
C ASN A 233 1.84 4.34 -30.54
N TYR A 234 2.35 5.57 -30.40
CA TYR A 234 1.95 6.48 -29.32
C TYR A 234 0.44 6.70 -29.23
N GLN A 235 -0.22 6.98 -30.35
CA GLN A 235 -1.67 7.19 -30.37
C GLN A 235 -2.46 5.97 -29.89
N ALA A 236 -2.06 4.76 -30.31
CA ALA A 236 -2.71 3.52 -29.87
C ALA A 236 -2.46 3.27 -28.37
N ALA A 237 -1.22 3.47 -27.92
CA ALA A 237 -0.85 3.34 -26.51
C ALA A 237 -1.63 4.33 -25.63
N THR A 238 -1.79 5.59 -26.06
CA THR A 238 -2.61 6.59 -25.36
C THR A 238 -4.07 6.15 -25.26
N VAL A 239 -4.69 5.74 -26.37
CA VAL A 239 -6.09 5.28 -26.37
C VAL A 239 -6.28 4.08 -25.44
N ILE A 240 -5.39 3.09 -25.51
CA ILE A 240 -5.43 1.93 -24.61
C ILE A 240 -5.30 2.40 -23.15
N GLY A 241 -4.25 3.18 -22.84
CA GLY A 241 -3.94 3.67 -21.50
C GLY A 241 -5.08 4.47 -20.87
N SER A 242 -5.71 5.37 -21.64
CA SER A 242 -6.82 6.19 -21.17
C SER A 242 -8.10 5.39 -20.85
N ASN A 243 -8.24 4.17 -21.38
CA ASN A 243 -9.41 3.31 -21.14
C ASN A 243 -9.20 2.26 -20.04
N ILE A 244 -7.97 2.08 -19.52
CA ILE A 244 -7.67 1.10 -18.45
C ILE A 244 -8.56 1.38 -17.23
N TRP A 245 -8.60 2.62 -16.78
CA TRP A 245 -9.36 3.03 -15.59
C TRP A 245 -10.85 2.69 -15.69
N SER A 246 -11.47 2.94 -16.86
CA SER A 246 -12.89 2.67 -17.06
C SER A 246 -13.19 1.16 -17.08
N VAL A 247 -12.30 0.37 -17.68
CA VAL A 247 -12.44 -1.09 -17.75
C VAL A 247 -12.26 -1.73 -16.37
N GLU A 248 -11.28 -1.27 -15.59
CA GLU A 248 -11.11 -1.69 -14.19
C GLU A 248 -12.34 -1.39 -13.34
N LEU A 249 -12.91 -0.18 -13.47
CA LEU A 249 -14.13 0.20 -12.75
C LEU A 249 -15.34 -0.64 -13.18
N GLU A 250 -15.50 -0.91 -14.48
CA GLU A 250 -16.58 -1.74 -15.01
C GLU A 250 -16.54 -3.16 -14.43
N TYR A 251 -15.37 -3.80 -14.45
CA TYR A 251 -15.23 -5.15 -13.92
C TYR A 251 -15.32 -5.19 -12.39
N CYS A 252 -14.88 -4.14 -11.69
CA CYS A 252 -15.15 -4.02 -10.25
C CYS A 252 -16.66 -3.91 -9.97
N LYS A 253 -17.42 -3.14 -10.77
CA LYS A 253 -18.89 -3.06 -10.62
C LYS A 253 -19.56 -4.41 -10.91
N LYS A 254 -19.10 -5.12 -11.95
CA LYS A 254 -19.57 -6.46 -12.28
C LYS A 254 -19.35 -7.42 -11.10
N PHE A 255 -18.12 -7.45 -10.57
CA PHE A 255 -17.77 -8.23 -9.39
C PHE A 255 -18.68 -7.95 -8.18
N ILE A 256 -18.90 -6.67 -7.85
CA ILE A 256 -19.81 -6.29 -6.74
C ILE A 256 -21.26 -6.71 -7.03
N SER A 257 -21.72 -6.60 -8.28
CA SER A 257 -23.07 -7.05 -8.67
C SER A 257 -23.25 -8.56 -8.54
N GLU A 258 -22.21 -9.34 -8.86
CA GLU A 258 -22.21 -10.80 -8.71
C GLU A 258 -22.28 -11.20 -7.22
N ILE A 259 -21.57 -10.48 -6.33
CA ILE A 259 -21.68 -10.64 -4.86
C ILE A 259 -23.11 -10.31 -4.38
N VAL A 260 -23.68 -9.19 -4.83
CA VAL A 260 -25.05 -8.78 -4.46
C VAL A 260 -26.07 -9.85 -4.84
N ASN A 261 -25.96 -10.40 -6.06
CA ASN A 261 -26.86 -11.45 -6.52
C ASN A 261 -26.73 -12.71 -5.67
N MET A 262 -25.50 -13.12 -5.34
CA MET A 262 -25.24 -14.25 -4.45
C MET A 262 -25.90 -14.02 -3.08
N ILE A 263 -25.66 -12.87 -2.44
CA ILE A 263 -26.24 -12.55 -1.13
C ILE A 263 -27.77 -12.61 -1.20
N ARG A 264 -28.39 -11.93 -2.17
CA ARG A 264 -29.86 -11.86 -2.30
C ARG A 264 -30.54 -13.22 -2.47
N ILE A 265 -29.84 -14.21 -3.03
CA ILE A 265 -30.37 -15.57 -3.18
C ILE A 265 -30.18 -16.38 -1.87
N SER A 266 -29.21 -16.00 -1.03
CA SER A 266 -28.81 -16.74 0.17
C SER A 266 -29.42 -16.22 1.48
N VAL A 267 -29.91 -14.98 1.54
CA VAL A 267 -30.49 -14.37 2.74
C VAL A 267 -32.01 -14.22 2.63
N SER A 268 -32.70 -14.06 3.77
CA SER A 268 -34.15 -13.82 3.81
C SER A 268 -34.53 -12.44 3.23
N ASP A 269 -35.81 -12.27 2.88
CA ASP A 269 -36.37 -11.00 2.38
C ASP A 269 -36.35 -9.85 3.41
N ASP A 270 -35.98 -10.13 4.66
CA ASP A 270 -35.80 -9.11 5.70
C ASP A 270 -34.48 -8.37 5.58
N PHE A 271 -33.53 -8.93 4.84
CA PHE A 271 -32.30 -8.25 4.49
C PHE A 271 -32.47 -7.35 3.26
N ILE A 272 -31.83 -6.19 3.33
CA ILE A 272 -31.79 -5.19 2.28
C ILE A 272 -30.33 -4.98 1.92
N VAL A 273 -30.03 -5.21 0.63
CA VAL A 273 -28.68 -5.17 0.07
C VAL A 273 -28.59 -3.99 -0.89
N GLU A 274 -27.75 -3.02 -0.54
CA GLU A 274 -27.58 -1.73 -1.22
C GLU A 274 -26.12 -1.51 -1.61
N VAL A 275 -25.90 -0.96 -2.81
CA VAL A 275 -24.57 -0.57 -3.31
C VAL A 275 -24.55 0.94 -3.48
N ASP A 276 -23.49 1.58 -3.00
CA ASP A 276 -23.28 3.01 -3.20
C ASP A 276 -23.19 3.33 -4.71
N SER A 277 -23.88 4.39 -5.13
CA SER A 277 -24.04 4.73 -6.56
C SER A 277 -22.72 5.05 -7.27
N ASN A 278 -21.69 5.43 -6.53
CA ASN A 278 -20.37 5.69 -7.07
C ASN A 278 -19.25 5.03 -6.24
N LEU A 279 -18.77 3.88 -6.74
CA LEU A 279 -17.66 3.12 -6.16
C LEU A 279 -16.28 3.80 -6.24
N THR A 280 -16.18 4.94 -6.92
CA THR A 280 -14.95 5.75 -6.98
C THR A 280 -14.86 6.76 -5.85
N LYS A 281 -15.88 6.89 -5.00
CA LYS A 281 -15.86 7.78 -3.84
C LYS A 281 -15.17 7.09 -2.67
N ALA A 282 -14.55 7.90 -1.82
CA ALA A 282 -13.98 7.39 -0.58
C ALA A 282 -15.08 6.73 0.26
N HIS A 283 -14.78 5.57 0.87
CA HIS A 283 -15.66 4.81 1.76
C HIS A 283 -16.95 4.28 1.13
N SER A 284 -17.02 4.25 -0.21
CA SER A 284 -18.14 3.63 -0.92
C SER A 284 -18.04 2.11 -0.91
N GLY A 285 -19.18 1.43 -0.94
CA GLY A 285 -19.20 -0.02 -1.13
C GLY A 285 -20.59 -0.63 -1.11
N LEU A 286 -20.67 -1.80 -0.46
CA LEU A 286 -21.85 -2.64 -0.37
C LEU A 286 -22.30 -2.72 1.09
N SER A 287 -23.58 -2.48 1.35
CA SER A 287 -24.18 -2.59 2.68
C SER A 287 -25.30 -3.63 2.70
N ILE A 288 -25.33 -4.40 3.78
CA ILE A 288 -26.38 -5.37 4.12
C ILE A 288 -26.97 -4.89 5.44
N ARG A 289 -28.28 -4.65 5.45
CA ARG A 289 -29.04 -4.27 6.66
C ARG A 289 -30.25 -5.18 6.79
N ASN A 290 -30.71 -5.42 8.01
CA ASN A 290 -32.00 -6.07 8.24
C ASN A 290 -33.05 -5.01 8.62
N LYS A 291 -34.30 -5.19 8.22
CA LYS A 291 -35.42 -4.29 8.55
C LYS A 291 -35.62 -4.10 10.06
N LEU A 292 -35.23 -5.09 10.86
CA LEU A 292 -35.35 -5.08 12.32
C LEU A 292 -34.14 -4.47 13.02
N TRP A 293 -33.06 -4.14 12.32
CA TRP A 293 -31.88 -3.55 12.94
C TRP A 293 -32.08 -2.05 13.21
N PRO A 294 -31.56 -1.54 14.35
CA PRO A 294 -31.46 -0.12 14.59
C PRO A 294 -30.73 0.63 13.48
N LYS A 295 -31.14 1.88 13.22
CA LYS A 295 -30.51 2.74 12.22
C LYS A 295 -29.02 2.92 12.52
N GLY A 296 -28.19 2.83 11.49
CA GLY A 296 -26.74 3.03 11.60
C GLY A 296 -25.93 1.76 11.83
N ILE A 297 -26.58 0.60 11.96
CA ILE A 297 -25.93 -0.72 11.97
C ILE A 297 -26.04 -1.36 10.58
N VAL A 298 -24.91 -1.71 9.99
CA VAL A 298 -24.87 -2.46 8.73
C VAL A 298 -23.69 -3.44 8.74
N VAL A 299 -23.86 -4.58 8.07
CA VAL A 299 -22.72 -5.37 7.59
C VAL A 299 -22.26 -4.73 6.29
N ARG A 300 -20.96 -4.47 6.15
CA ARG A 300 -20.45 -3.64 5.05
C ARG A 300 -19.17 -4.20 4.47
N LEU A 301 -19.08 -4.16 3.15
CA LEU A 301 -17.84 -4.26 2.37
C LEU A 301 -17.50 -2.86 1.86
N GLU A 302 -16.32 -2.35 2.16
CA GLU A 302 -15.94 -0.96 1.88
C GLU A 302 -14.46 -0.84 1.52
N GLY A 303 -14.16 0.01 0.53
CA GLY A 303 -12.76 0.32 0.19
C GLY A 303 -12.06 1.14 1.27
N ASN A 304 -10.80 0.80 1.56
CA ASN A 304 -9.88 1.68 2.27
C ASN A 304 -9.50 2.84 1.34
N SER A 305 -10.25 3.92 1.47
CA SER A 305 -10.59 4.87 0.39
C SER A 305 -11.53 4.28 -0.66
N LYS A 306 -11.09 3.51 -1.67
CA LYS A 306 -11.97 3.10 -2.80
C LYS A 306 -11.83 1.61 -3.12
N ILE A 307 -12.94 0.91 -3.38
CA ILE A 307 -12.91 -0.53 -3.71
C ILE A 307 -12.04 -0.84 -4.94
N PRO A 308 -12.20 -0.19 -6.12
CA PRO A 308 -11.60 -0.69 -7.35
C PRO A 308 -10.07 -0.71 -7.40
N TRP A 309 -9.40 0.05 -6.53
CA TRP A 309 -7.94 0.28 -6.59
C TRP A 309 -7.24 0.20 -5.24
N ASN A 310 -7.90 -0.28 -4.19
CA ASN A 310 -7.29 -0.38 -2.85
C ASN A 310 -7.66 -1.69 -2.18
N THR A 311 -7.17 -1.87 -0.96
CA THR A 311 -7.72 -2.87 -0.06
C THR A 311 -9.15 -2.53 0.34
N SER A 312 -9.95 -3.55 0.63
CA SER A 312 -11.31 -3.38 1.15
C SER A 312 -11.49 -4.12 2.46
N TYR A 313 -12.22 -3.48 3.35
CA TYR A 313 -12.65 -4.01 4.63
C TYR A 313 -13.99 -4.70 4.51
N TYR A 314 -14.21 -5.76 5.29
CA TYR A 314 -15.55 -6.20 5.65
C TYR A 314 -15.74 -6.23 7.16
N GLY A 315 -16.98 -6.09 7.60
CA GLY A 315 -17.32 -6.16 9.02
C GLY A 315 -18.64 -5.50 9.34
N VAL A 316 -18.87 -5.24 10.63
CA VAL A 316 -20.00 -4.45 11.11
C VAL A 316 -19.55 -2.99 11.16
N ARG A 317 -20.32 -2.10 10.52
CA ARG A 317 -20.18 -0.65 10.65
C ARG A 317 -21.28 -0.14 11.56
N ALA A 318 -20.87 0.51 12.65
CA ALA A 318 -21.74 1.17 13.63
C ALA A 318 -20.91 2.25 14.35
N SER A 319 -21.14 3.51 13.97
CA SER A 319 -20.34 4.62 14.49
C SER A 319 -20.54 4.80 15.98
N LYS A 320 -19.44 4.85 16.75
CA LYS A 320 -19.49 5.14 18.20
C LYS A 320 -20.01 6.55 18.51
N THR A 321 -20.09 7.43 17.50
CA THR A 321 -20.67 8.77 17.61
C THR A 321 -22.20 8.76 17.55
N ILE A 322 -22.79 7.64 17.13
CA ILE A 322 -24.24 7.47 16.94
C ILE A 322 -24.76 6.40 17.89
N LEU A 323 -24.02 5.31 18.06
CA LEU A 323 -24.44 4.11 18.79
C LEU A 323 -23.46 3.76 19.91
N ASN A 324 -23.96 3.29 21.04
CA ASN A 324 -23.13 2.82 22.15
C ASN A 324 -22.33 1.58 21.73
N ARG A 325 -21.00 1.66 21.82
CA ARG A 325 -20.10 0.60 21.35
C ARG A 325 -20.21 -0.68 22.17
N ASP A 326 -20.50 -0.59 23.46
CA ASP A 326 -20.59 -1.76 24.33
C ASP A 326 -21.85 -2.57 24.03
N ASP A 327 -22.97 -1.91 23.74
CA ASP A 327 -24.22 -2.58 23.33
C ASP A 327 -24.02 -3.37 22.04
N ILE A 328 -23.35 -2.77 21.04
CA ILE A 328 -23.04 -3.47 19.78
C ILE A 328 -22.13 -4.69 20.04
N LYS A 329 -21.08 -4.53 20.84
CA LYS A 329 -20.15 -5.63 21.15
C LYS A 329 -20.82 -6.76 21.92
N ASN A 330 -21.64 -6.42 22.90
CA ASN A 330 -22.39 -7.37 23.71
C ASN A 330 -23.37 -8.16 22.84
N ALA A 331 -24.09 -7.48 21.94
CA ALA A 331 -24.98 -8.15 20.99
C ALA A 331 -24.21 -9.15 20.11
N MET A 332 -23.05 -8.77 19.58
CA MET A 332 -22.25 -9.68 18.74
C MET A 332 -21.73 -10.91 19.50
N GLN A 333 -21.44 -10.79 20.80
CA GLN A 333 -20.96 -11.92 21.61
C GLN A 333 -22.03 -12.99 21.90
N LEU A 334 -23.33 -12.65 21.78
CA LEU A 334 -24.43 -13.57 22.10
C LEU A 334 -24.50 -14.82 21.21
N ASN A 335 -23.84 -14.82 20.05
CA ASN A 335 -23.81 -15.95 19.10
C ASN A 335 -22.41 -16.56 18.91
N SER A 336 -21.54 -16.47 19.92
CA SER A 336 -20.16 -17.00 19.84
C SER A 336 -19.36 -16.43 18.65
N PHE A 337 -19.64 -15.19 18.24
CA PHE A 337 -18.91 -14.53 17.18
C PHE A 337 -17.44 -14.37 17.57
N ASP A 338 -16.56 -15.14 16.92
CA ASP A 338 -15.13 -15.05 17.15
C ASP A 338 -14.55 -13.79 16.53
N ARG A 339 -14.21 -12.84 17.40
CA ARG A 339 -13.61 -11.56 17.01
C ARG A 339 -12.10 -11.68 16.75
N THR A 340 -11.50 -12.86 16.90
CA THR A 340 -10.05 -13.08 16.76
C THR A 340 -9.55 -12.72 15.38
N GLY A 341 -8.88 -11.58 15.25
CA GLY A 341 -8.36 -11.05 13.99
C GLY A 341 -9.16 -9.89 13.40
N PHE A 342 -10.30 -9.50 13.99
CA PHE A 342 -10.96 -8.24 13.66
C PHE A 342 -10.29 -7.06 14.36
N GLY A 343 -10.05 -5.97 13.63
CA GLY A 343 -9.68 -4.67 14.17
C GLY A 343 -10.89 -3.85 14.59
N GLU A 344 -10.66 -2.72 15.27
CA GLU A 344 -11.69 -1.76 15.67
C GLU A 344 -11.30 -0.32 15.31
N THR A 345 -12.29 0.49 14.94
CA THR A 345 -12.18 1.95 14.82
C THR A 345 -13.47 2.64 15.29
N ASP A 346 -13.50 3.96 15.23
CA ASP A 346 -14.67 4.77 15.55
C ASP A 346 -15.91 4.39 14.72
N GLY A 347 -15.72 4.06 13.45
CA GLY A 347 -16.80 3.61 12.56
C GLY A 347 -17.06 2.11 12.61
N TRP A 348 -16.07 1.30 13.00
CA TRP A 348 -16.10 -0.16 12.86
C TRP A 348 -15.94 -0.86 14.22
N PRO A 349 -17.01 -1.37 14.83
CA PRO A 349 -16.95 -2.30 15.96
C PRO A 349 -16.12 -3.53 15.67
N CYS A 350 -16.14 -4.01 14.43
CA CYS A 350 -15.23 -5.05 13.98
C CYS A 350 -15.02 -4.90 12.47
N TYR A 351 -13.78 -4.93 12.01
CA TYR A 351 -13.48 -5.02 10.59
C TYR A 351 -12.26 -5.92 10.32
N ARG A 352 -12.16 -6.46 9.11
CA ARG A 352 -10.97 -7.13 8.58
C ARG A 352 -10.75 -6.70 7.15
N ILE A 353 -9.49 -6.68 6.71
CA ILE A 353 -9.16 -6.61 5.28
C ILE A 353 -9.50 -7.96 4.66
N ILE A 354 -10.27 -7.96 3.57
CA ILE A 354 -10.74 -9.19 2.90
C ILE A 354 -10.41 -9.22 1.41
N LEU A 355 -10.19 -8.05 0.82
CA LEU A 355 -9.94 -7.91 -0.61
C LEU A 355 -8.80 -6.93 -0.81
N ASP A 356 -7.95 -7.20 -1.80
CA ASP A 356 -6.87 -6.31 -2.19
C ASP A 356 -6.85 -6.15 -3.70
N LEU A 357 -7.20 -4.95 -4.16
CA LEU A 357 -7.16 -4.52 -5.58
C LEU A 357 -6.12 -3.41 -5.81
N SER A 358 -5.13 -3.28 -4.91
CA SER A 358 -4.14 -2.19 -4.92
C SER A 358 -3.23 -2.17 -6.15
N ASN A 359 -2.99 -3.32 -6.79
CA ASN A 359 -2.13 -3.41 -7.97
C ASN A 359 -2.80 -4.13 -9.16
N SER A 360 -2.26 -3.91 -10.35
CA SER A 360 -2.81 -4.42 -11.62
C SER A 360 -2.88 -5.94 -11.67
N HIS A 361 -1.89 -6.66 -11.10
CA HIS A 361 -1.90 -8.12 -11.04
C HIS A 361 -3.06 -8.65 -10.19
N LYS A 362 -3.33 -8.04 -9.03
CA LYS A 362 -4.49 -8.41 -8.20
C LYS A 362 -5.82 -8.08 -8.89
N ARG A 363 -5.90 -6.95 -9.59
CA ARG A 363 -7.08 -6.59 -10.40
C ARG A 363 -7.28 -7.48 -11.61
N ALA A 364 -6.21 -8.09 -12.14
CA ALA A 364 -6.27 -9.01 -13.28
C ALA A 364 -7.28 -10.15 -13.04
N ARG A 365 -7.38 -10.61 -11.78
CA ARG A 365 -8.31 -11.65 -11.33
C ARG A 365 -9.77 -11.33 -11.63
N LEU A 366 -10.14 -10.05 -11.65
CA LEU A 366 -11.52 -9.64 -11.98
C LEU A 366 -11.85 -9.89 -13.45
N PHE A 367 -10.87 -9.84 -14.36
CA PHE A 367 -11.12 -10.07 -15.79
C PHE A 367 -11.20 -11.56 -16.14
N ASN A 368 -10.55 -12.43 -15.36
CA ASN A 368 -10.69 -13.88 -15.47
C ASN A 368 -12.00 -14.34 -14.81
N SER A 369 -12.87 -15.03 -15.57
CA SER A 369 -14.17 -15.44 -15.04
C SER A 369 -14.09 -16.48 -13.93
N SER A 370 -13.10 -17.37 -13.93
CA SER A 370 -12.95 -18.39 -12.87
C SER A 370 -12.48 -17.74 -11.57
N GLU A 371 -11.39 -16.98 -11.63
CA GLU A 371 -10.79 -16.32 -10.47
C GLU A 371 -11.74 -15.26 -9.87
N ARG A 372 -12.47 -14.53 -10.72
CA ARG A 372 -13.51 -13.60 -10.24
C ARG A 372 -14.61 -14.33 -9.49
N MET A 373 -15.09 -15.48 -9.99
CA MET A 373 -16.16 -16.23 -9.31
C MET A 373 -15.69 -16.86 -8.00
N GLU A 374 -14.42 -17.28 -7.91
CA GLU A 374 -13.82 -17.69 -6.64
C GLU A 374 -13.85 -16.54 -5.61
N LEU A 375 -13.43 -15.34 -6.02
CA LEU A 375 -13.50 -14.14 -5.17
C LEU A 375 -14.94 -13.78 -4.77
N VAL A 376 -15.89 -13.88 -5.70
CA VAL A 376 -17.32 -13.62 -5.42
C VAL A 376 -17.81 -14.57 -4.35
N LYS A 377 -17.49 -15.86 -4.48
CA LYS A 377 -17.90 -16.88 -3.51
C LYS A 377 -17.27 -16.63 -2.15
N GLU A 378 -15.95 -16.46 -2.10
CA GLU A 378 -15.21 -16.22 -0.86
C GLU A 378 -15.79 -15.02 -0.09
N ILE A 379 -15.89 -13.86 -0.75
CA ILE A 379 -16.35 -12.62 -0.09
C ILE A 379 -17.85 -12.66 0.20
N GLY A 380 -18.64 -13.26 -0.69
CA GLY A 380 -20.07 -13.47 -0.49
C GLY A 380 -20.36 -14.32 0.74
N ASP A 381 -19.69 -15.46 0.88
CA ASP A 381 -19.84 -16.37 2.03
C ASP A 381 -19.55 -15.65 3.35
N TYR A 382 -18.45 -14.89 3.43
CA TYR A 382 -18.12 -14.10 4.63
C TYR A 382 -19.16 -13.03 4.98
N LEU A 383 -19.73 -12.35 3.97
CA LEU A 383 -20.75 -11.33 4.18
C LEU A 383 -22.08 -11.94 4.63
N ILE A 384 -22.48 -13.06 4.03
CA ILE A 384 -23.70 -13.82 4.37
C ILE A 384 -23.59 -14.36 5.79
N GLU A 385 -22.47 -15.02 6.11
CA GLU A 385 -22.21 -15.56 7.44
C GLU A 385 -22.33 -14.46 8.50
N LEU A 386 -21.65 -13.33 8.29
CA LEU A 386 -21.68 -12.22 9.23
C LEU A 386 -23.08 -11.60 9.36
N ALA A 387 -23.82 -11.44 8.26
CA ALA A 387 -25.18 -10.92 8.27
C ALA A 387 -26.13 -11.82 9.09
N ASN A 388 -26.05 -13.14 8.89
CA ASN A 388 -26.85 -14.12 9.61
C ASN A 388 -26.49 -14.18 11.11
N LEU A 389 -25.19 -14.16 11.44
CA LEU A 389 -24.73 -14.11 12.83
C LEU A 389 -25.24 -12.86 13.58
N CYS A 390 -25.35 -11.74 12.86
CA CYS A 390 -25.83 -10.46 13.37
C CYS A 390 -27.36 -10.32 13.40
N GLU A 391 -28.11 -11.21 12.74
CA GLU A 391 -29.56 -11.06 12.52
C GLU A 391 -30.32 -10.95 13.85
N ALA A 392 -30.33 -12.03 14.63
CA ALA A 392 -31.08 -12.10 15.88
C ALA A 392 -30.54 -11.19 16.99
N PRO A 393 -29.21 -11.01 17.18
CA PRO A 393 -28.72 -10.13 18.22
C PRO A 393 -29.04 -8.66 17.98
N PHE A 394 -28.88 -8.15 16.75
CA PHE A 394 -29.15 -6.75 16.48
C PHE A 394 -30.65 -6.44 16.37
N ALA A 395 -31.49 -7.40 16.01
CA ALA A 395 -32.94 -7.23 16.07
C ALA A 395 -33.49 -7.04 17.51
N LYS A 396 -32.72 -7.46 18.53
CA LYS A 396 -33.09 -7.32 19.95
C LYS A 396 -32.47 -6.09 20.62
N LEU A 397 -31.66 -5.32 19.90
CA LEU A 397 -31.07 -4.10 20.43
C LEU A 397 -32.12 -3.00 20.50
N ASP A 398 -32.55 -2.68 21.73
CA ASP A 398 -33.42 -1.54 21.99
C ASP A 398 -32.54 -0.31 22.23
N LEU A 399 -32.24 0.43 21.15
CA LEU A 399 -31.43 1.64 21.20
C LEU A 399 -32.38 2.84 21.38
N ASN A 400 -32.59 3.23 22.64
CA ASN A 400 -33.29 4.47 23.01
C ASN A 400 -32.53 5.71 22.55
#